data_AF-A0A553KE63-F1
#
_entry.id   AF-A0A553KE63-F1
#
_cell.length_a   1.000
_cell.length_b   1.000
_cell.length_c   1.000
_cell.angle_alpha   90.00
_cell.angle_beta   90.00
_cell.angle_gamma   90.00
#
_symmetry.space_group_name_H-M   'P 1'
#
loop_
_entity.id
_entity.type
_entity.pdbx_description
1 polymer ?
#
loop_
_entity_poly.entity_id
_entity_poly.type
_entity_poly.pdbx_seq_one_letter_code
_entity_poly.pdbx_strand_id
1 'polypeptide(L)'
;MLGRTHMTVAVAAYCSYKLPHQWDALPLWVMGLGTVIFTSLLPDITEPRSRMGGMLMPFVPSWLRPFVFLVVGGMLVYYGWGKHELLFMAIGFVLLLLVLVKNRESPTHGFVGIGVVVAFAWSYQPNLWMPALIGYGSHLALDFISEKIALFSPLSSRRFGVTLFQTGSTAERLIVQWGAIFYTAWITIQSYLSI
;
A
#
# COMPACT_ATOMS: atom_id res chain seq x y z
N MET A 1 -2.34 1.82 11.68
CA MET A 1 -2.95 3.14 12.06
C MET A 1 -4.32 3.31 11.39
N LEU A 2 -4.96 4.50 11.42
CA LEU A 2 -6.13 4.76 10.56
C LEU A 2 -5.69 4.89 9.09
N GLY A 3 -6.47 4.37 8.13
CA GLY A 3 -6.16 4.47 6.69
C GLY A 3 -5.97 5.91 6.20
N ARG A 4 -6.69 6.88 6.76
CA ARG A 4 -6.49 8.31 6.46
C ARG A 4 -5.10 8.79 6.88
N THR A 5 -4.56 8.30 7.99
CA THR A 5 -3.22 8.63 8.48
C THR A 5 -2.16 8.07 7.53
N HIS A 6 -2.30 6.81 7.11
CA HIS A 6 -1.42 6.19 6.12
C HIS A 6 -1.37 7.01 4.83
N MET A 7 -2.53 7.36 4.29
CA MET A 7 -2.64 8.19 3.09
C MET A 7 -1.95 9.57 3.27
N THR A 8 -2.21 10.28 4.38
CA THR A 8 -1.64 11.62 4.59
C THR A 8 -0.12 11.61 4.71
N VAL A 9 0.46 10.62 5.41
CA VAL A 9 1.91 10.50 5.56
C VAL A 9 2.56 10.07 4.26
N ALA A 10 1.92 9.17 3.51
CA ALA A 10 2.39 8.74 2.19
C ALA A 10 2.46 9.91 1.21
N VAL A 11 1.42 10.75 1.17
CA VAL A 11 1.39 11.98 0.36
C VAL A 11 2.51 12.93 0.78
N ALA A 12 2.68 13.16 2.09
CA ALA A 12 3.75 14.01 2.60
C ALA A 12 5.14 13.51 2.18
N ALA A 13 5.40 12.21 2.32
CA ALA A 13 6.66 11.59 1.92
C ALA A 13 6.91 11.69 0.41
N TYR A 14 5.87 11.54 -0.42
CA TYR A 14 6.01 11.70 -1.86
C TYR A 14 6.30 13.14 -2.27
N CYS A 15 5.62 14.11 -1.67
CA CYS A 15 5.89 15.53 -1.90
C CYS A 15 7.31 15.92 -1.44
N SER A 16 7.85 15.31 -0.38
CA SER A 16 9.26 15.49 0.01
C SER A 16 10.23 14.90 -1.00
N TYR A 17 9.85 13.81 -1.65
CA TYR A 17 10.68 13.15 -2.67
C TYR A 17 10.65 13.90 -4.00
N LYS A 18 9.47 14.33 -4.45
CA LYS A 18 9.29 14.98 -5.75
C LYS A 18 8.11 15.94 -5.73
N LEU A 19 8.38 17.20 -6.07
CA LEU A 19 7.38 18.22 -6.40
C LEU A 19 7.53 18.60 -7.88
N PRO A 20 6.41 18.88 -8.59
CA PRO A 20 6.46 19.35 -9.96
C PRO A 20 6.83 20.83 -9.94
N HIS A 21 7.85 21.23 -10.69
CA HIS A 21 8.23 22.65 -10.85
C HIS A 21 7.84 23.21 -12.23
N GLN A 22 7.43 22.33 -13.14
CA GLN A 22 7.08 22.66 -14.51
C GLN A 22 5.76 21.95 -14.86
N TRP A 23 4.98 22.56 -15.76
CA TRP A 23 3.65 22.11 -16.13
C TRP A 23 3.64 20.74 -16.83
N ASP A 24 4.69 20.42 -17.55
CA ASP A 24 4.92 19.14 -18.23
C ASP A 24 5.17 17.98 -17.25
N ALA A 25 5.72 18.25 -16.07
CA ALA A 25 5.93 17.26 -15.01
C ALA A 25 4.64 16.96 -14.21
N LEU A 26 3.62 17.82 -14.33
CA LEU A 26 2.39 17.73 -13.53
C LEU A 26 1.62 16.42 -13.74
N PRO A 27 1.39 15.92 -14.99
CA PRO A 27 0.63 14.68 -15.20
C PRO A 27 1.28 13.46 -14.52
N LEU A 28 2.60 13.30 -14.66
CA LEU A 28 3.32 12.20 -14.04
C LEU A 28 3.33 12.30 -12.52
N TRP A 29 3.43 13.52 -11.98
CA TRP A 29 3.35 13.75 -10.54
C TRP A 29 1.95 13.42 -9.97
N VAL A 30 0.88 13.81 -10.68
CA VAL A 30 -0.51 13.46 -10.29
C VAL A 30 -0.72 11.94 -10.33
N MET A 31 -0.21 11.25 -11.36
CA MET A 31 -0.22 9.78 -11.41
C MET A 31 0.55 9.17 -10.23
N GLY A 32 1.71 9.75 -9.89
CA GLY A 32 2.50 9.36 -8.72
C GLY A 32 1.73 9.53 -7.42
N LEU A 33 1.05 10.65 -7.21
CA LEU A 33 0.18 10.87 -6.05
C LEU A 33 -0.93 9.83 -5.96
N GLY A 34 -1.62 9.57 -7.08
CA GLY A 34 -2.65 8.53 -7.13
C GLY A 34 -2.09 7.15 -6.74
N THR A 35 -0.90 6.83 -7.25
CA THR A 35 -0.19 5.57 -6.93
C THR A 35 0.17 5.48 -5.46
N VAL A 36 0.71 6.56 -4.86
CA VAL A 36 1.09 6.63 -3.44
C VAL A 36 -0.13 6.43 -2.55
N ILE A 37 -1.23 7.15 -2.84
CA ILE A 37 -2.48 7.01 -2.09
C ILE A 37 -2.98 5.57 -2.18
N PHE A 38 -3.07 5.03 -3.39
CA PHE A 38 -3.58 3.67 -3.61
C PHE A 38 -2.73 2.61 -2.90
N THR A 39 -1.41 2.64 -3.10
CA THR A 39 -0.49 1.65 -2.51
C THR A 39 -0.34 1.78 -1.00
N SER A 40 -0.54 2.98 -0.42
CA SER A 40 -0.59 3.18 1.03
C SER A 40 -1.82 2.57 1.71
N LEU A 41 -2.89 2.33 0.94
CA LEU A 41 -4.13 1.73 1.43
C LEU A 41 -4.25 0.24 1.08
N LEU A 42 -3.43 -0.23 0.14
CA LEU A 42 -3.51 -1.58 -0.39
C LEU A 42 -3.39 -2.68 0.68
N PRO A 43 -2.49 -2.61 1.68
CA PRO A 43 -2.42 -3.62 2.74
C PRO A 43 -3.75 -3.74 3.49
N ASP A 44 -4.34 -2.61 3.91
CA ASP A 44 -5.61 -2.56 4.65
C ASP A 44 -6.80 -3.07 3.81
N ILE A 45 -6.78 -2.85 2.50
CA ILE A 45 -7.84 -3.33 1.59
C ILE A 45 -7.90 -4.86 1.56
N THR A 46 -6.73 -5.51 1.65
CA THR A 46 -6.62 -6.97 1.57
C THR A 46 -7.02 -7.68 2.87
N GLU A 47 -7.10 -6.96 3.98
CA GLU A 47 -7.46 -7.51 5.29
C GLU A 47 -8.97 -7.81 5.35
N PRO A 48 -9.39 -9.10 5.50
CA PRO A 48 -10.79 -9.48 5.39
C PRO A 48 -11.69 -8.94 6.50
N ARG A 49 -11.12 -8.52 7.64
CA ARG A 49 -11.83 -7.89 8.76
C ARG A 49 -11.86 -6.36 8.68
N SER A 50 -11.17 -5.74 7.71
CA SER A 50 -11.22 -4.29 7.55
C SER A 50 -12.53 -3.85 6.93
N ARG A 51 -12.97 -2.61 7.21
CA ARG A 51 -14.18 -2.03 6.57
C ARG A 51 -14.07 -2.05 5.04
N MET A 52 -12.86 -1.83 4.51
CA MET A 52 -12.61 -1.84 3.06
C MET A 52 -12.62 -3.25 2.48
N GLY A 53 -12.00 -4.23 3.16
CA GLY A 53 -12.05 -5.64 2.76
C GLY A 53 -13.46 -6.24 2.84
N GLY A 54 -14.32 -5.71 3.70
CA GLY A 54 -15.76 -6.01 3.73
C GLY A 54 -16.51 -5.49 2.48
N MET A 55 -16.17 -4.28 2.02
CA MET A 55 -16.78 -3.66 0.83
C MET A 55 -16.36 -4.31 -0.48
N LEU A 56 -15.15 -4.84 -0.57
CA LEU A 56 -14.58 -5.35 -1.84
C LEU A 56 -15.18 -6.70 -2.25
N MET A 57 -15.58 -7.52 -1.28
CA MET A 57 -16.27 -8.80 -1.52
C MET A 57 -17.47 -8.94 -0.56
N PRO A 58 -18.53 -8.16 -0.78
CA PRO A 58 -19.69 -8.13 0.12
C PRO A 58 -20.51 -9.44 0.03
N PHE A 59 -20.43 -10.13 -1.11
CA PHE A 59 -21.17 -11.36 -1.38
C PHE A 59 -20.40 -12.64 -1.06
N VAL A 60 -19.09 -12.56 -0.75
CA VAL A 60 -18.26 -13.73 -0.43
C VAL A 60 -17.97 -13.76 1.07
N PRO A 61 -18.49 -14.78 1.80
CA PRO A 61 -18.24 -14.88 3.23
C PRO A 61 -16.74 -15.07 3.49
N SER A 62 -16.24 -14.50 4.58
CA SER A 62 -14.79 -14.38 4.85
C SER A 62 -14.03 -15.71 4.83
N TRP A 63 -14.67 -16.81 5.24
CA TRP A 63 -14.10 -18.15 5.22
C TRP A 63 -13.97 -18.75 3.81
N LEU A 64 -14.78 -18.29 2.84
CA LEU A 64 -14.77 -18.77 1.46
C LEU A 64 -13.79 -17.98 0.57
N ARG A 65 -13.37 -16.79 1.01
CA ARG A 65 -12.45 -15.92 0.25
C ARG A 65 -11.15 -16.61 -0.17
N PRO A 66 -10.45 -17.37 0.70
CA PRO A 66 -9.22 -18.06 0.28
C PRO A 66 -9.47 -19.06 -0.86
N PHE A 67 -10.60 -19.76 -0.85
CA PHE A 67 -10.95 -20.69 -1.92
C PHE A 67 -11.24 -19.96 -3.24
N VAL A 68 -12.00 -18.87 -3.21
CA VAL A 68 -12.26 -18.04 -4.39
C VAL A 68 -10.96 -17.49 -4.98
N PHE A 69 -10.07 -16.98 -4.14
CA PHE A 69 -8.77 -16.48 -4.56
C PHE A 69 -7.87 -17.56 -5.16
N LEU A 70 -7.88 -18.76 -4.60
CA LEU A 70 -7.13 -19.90 -5.12
C LEU A 70 -7.62 -20.28 -6.53
N VAL A 71 -8.94 -20.43 -6.70
CA VAL A 71 -9.54 -20.86 -7.97
C VAL A 71 -9.39 -19.78 -9.05
N VAL A 72 -9.82 -18.55 -8.76
CA VAL A 72 -9.75 -17.45 -9.73
C VAL A 72 -8.30 -17.07 -10.03
N GLY A 73 -7.43 -17.05 -9.00
CA GLY A 73 -6.02 -16.79 -9.17
C GLY A 73 -5.35 -17.83 -10.06
N GLY A 74 -5.59 -19.12 -9.81
CA GLY A 74 -5.07 -20.21 -10.64
C GLY A 74 -5.56 -20.15 -12.09
N MET A 75 -6.85 -19.85 -12.30
CA MET A 75 -7.43 -19.66 -13.63
C MET A 75 -6.77 -18.51 -14.41
N LEU A 76 -6.54 -17.37 -13.75
CA LEU A 76 -5.91 -16.20 -14.37
C LEU A 76 -4.43 -16.44 -14.69
N VAL A 77 -3.68 -17.12 -13.80
CA VAL A 77 -2.29 -17.52 -14.09
C VAL A 77 -2.25 -18.47 -15.29
N TYR A 78 -3.11 -19.50 -15.31
CA TYR A 78 -3.17 -20.45 -16.42
C TYR A 78 -3.52 -19.77 -17.76
N TYR A 79 -4.55 -18.91 -17.75
CA TYR A 79 -4.95 -18.17 -18.93
C TYR A 79 -3.87 -17.19 -19.41
N GLY A 80 -3.29 -16.43 -18.48
CA GLY A 80 -2.21 -15.49 -18.78
C GLY A 80 -0.97 -16.18 -19.34
N TRP A 81 -0.62 -17.35 -18.79
CA TRP A 81 0.48 -18.17 -19.31
C TRP A 81 0.20 -18.63 -20.74
N GLY A 82 -0.99 -19.19 -21.00
CA GLY A 82 -1.36 -19.69 -22.33
C GLY A 82 -1.48 -18.60 -23.40
N LYS A 83 -1.69 -17.33 -23.01
CA LYS A 83 -1.79 -16.19 -23.94
C LYS A 83 -0.55 -15.30 -23.94
N HIS A 84 0.47 -15.60 -23.13
CA HIS A 84 1.62 -14.72 -22.87
C HIS A 84 1.24 -13.32 -22.38
N GLU A 85 0.12 -13.21 -21.64
CA GLU A 85 -0.43 -11.96 -21.13
C GLU A 85 0.03 -11.71 -19.69
N LEU A 86 1.02 -10.81 -19.53
CA LEU A 86 1.66 -10.52 -18.24
C LEU A 86 0.68 -10.00 -17.18
N LEU A 87 -0.31 -9.21 -17.59
CA LEU A 87 -1.28 -8.61 -16.68
C LEU A 87 -2.16 -9.67 -16.01
N PHE A 88 -2.64 -10.67 -16.77
CA PHE A 88 -3.43 -11.75 -16.19
C PHE A 88 -2.61 -12.65 -15.27
N MET A 89 -1.34 -12.92 -15.63
CA MET A 89 -0.43 -13.64 -14.74
C MET A 89 -0.21 -12.86 -13.43
N ALA A 90 0.05 -11.56 -13.51
CA ALA A 90 0.30 -10.72 -12.34
C ALA A 90 -0.92 -10.66 -11.40
N ILE A 91 -2.12 -10.41 -11.94
CA ILE A 91 -3.35 -10.42 -11.14
C ILE A 91 -3.58 -11.80 -10.52
N GLY A 92 -3.37 -12.86 -11.30
CA GLY A 92 -3.48 -14.23 -10.82
C GLY A 92 -2.54 -14.54 -9.65
N PHE A 93 -1.26 -14.16 -9.75
CA PHE A 93 -0.30 -14.31 -8.66
C PHE A 93 -0.67 -13.50 -7.42
N VAL A 94 -1.14 -12.26 -7.59
CA VAL A 94 -1.64 -11.44 -6.47
C VAL A 94 -2.78 -12.16 -5.76
N LEU A 95 -3.79 -12.67 -6.48
CA LEU A 95 -4.88 -13.42 -5.89
C LEU A 95 -4.39 -14.67 -5.14
N LEU A 96 -3.43 -15.41 -5.71
CA LEU A 96 -2.84 -16.57 -5.04
C LEU A 96 -2.11 -16.18 -3.74
N LEU A 97 -1.42 -15.04 -3.70
CA LEU A 97 -0.83 -14.52 -2.47
C LEU A 97 -1.88 -14.13 -1.43
N LEU A 98 -3.05 -13.65 -1.87
CA LEU A 98 -4.15 -13.33 -0.96
C LEU A 98 -4.74 -14.56 -0.25
N VAL A 99 -4.49 -15.78 -0.75
CA VAL A 99 -4.82 -17.02 -0.04
C VAL A 99 -4.08 -17.13 1.30
N LEU A 100 -2.86 -16.57 1.36
CA LEU A 100 -2.00 -16.61 2.55
C LEU A 100 -2.32 -15.50 3.56
N VAL A 101 -3.28 -14.62 3.26
CA VAL A 101 -3.70 -13.53 4.15
C VAL A 101 -4.36 -14.13 5.39
N LYS A 102 -3.59 -14.18 6.49
CA LYS A 102 -4.06 -14.52 7.83
C LYS A 102 -3.97 -13.30 8.72
N ASN A 103 -5.06 -12.52 8.82
CA ASN A 103 -5.09 -11.26 9.58
C ASN A 103 -3.74 -10.49 9.51
N ARG A 104 -3.25 -9.99 10.65
CA ARG A 104 -1.99 -9.21 10.78
C ARG A 104 -0.70 -10.00 10.64
N GLU A 105 -0.78 -11.28 10.32
CA GLU A 105 0.36 -12.12 9.91
C GLU A 105 0.37 -12.31 8.40
N SER A 106 -0.40 -11.50 7.68
CA SER A 106 -0.49 -11.52 6.22
C SER A 106 0.82 -11.08 5.55
N PRO A 107 1.19 -11.68 4.40
CA PRO A 107 2.27 -11.19 3.54
C PRO A 107 2.10 -9.73 3.10
N THR A 108 0.87 -9.21 3.14
CA THR A 108 0.54 -7.83 2.78
C THR A 108 1.01 -6.82 3.84
N HIS A 109 1.27 -7.22 5.09
CA HIS A 109 1.93 -6.36 6.09
C HIS A 109 3.42 -6.73 6.27
N GLY A 110 4.11 -7.05 5.17
CA GLY A 110 5.52 -7.43 5.16
C GLY A 110 6.26 -7.06 3.87
N PHE A 111 7.55 -7.41 3.82
CA PHE A 111 8.43 -7.09 2.69
C PHE A 111 8.03 -7.79 1.38
N VAL A 112 7.37 -8.95 1.47
CA VAL A 112 6.84 -9.65 0.30
C VAL A 112 5.80 -8.79 -0.41
N GLY A 113 4.87 -8.18 0.33
CA GLY A 113 3.87 -7.26 -0.21
C GLY A 113 4.50 -6.05 -0.92
N ILE A 114 5.48 -5.40 -0.29
CA ILE A 114 6.25 -4.31 -0.91
C ILE A 114 6.88 -4.79 -2.23
N GLY A 115 7.59 -5.91 -2.20
CA GLY A 115 8.31 -6.44 -3.36
C GLY A 115 7.37 -6.70 -4.54
N VAL A 116 6.21 -7.32 -4.28
CA VAL A 116 5.19 -7.60 -5.31
C VAL A 116 4.63 -6.32 -5.91
N VAL A 117 4.26 -5.34 -5.09
CA VAL A 117 3.67 -4.08 -5.57
C VAL A 117 4.68 -3.23 -6.32
N VAL A 118 5.93 -3.17 -5.84
CA VAL A 118 7.00 -2.44 -6.54
C VAL A 118 7.36 -3.14 -7.85
N ALA A 119 7.47 -4.47 -7.87
CA ALA A 119 7.71 -5.22 -9.10
C ALA A 119 6.58 -5.02 -10.12
N PHE A 120 5.33 -5.04 -9.67
CA PHE A 120 4.18 -4.75 -10.52
C PHE A 120 4.21 -3.32 -11.07
N ALA A 121 4.46 -2.32 -10.22
CA ALA A 121 4.59 -0.93 -10.66
C ALA A 121 5.73 -0.75 -11.67
N TRP A 122 6.88 -1.38 -11.43
CA TRP A 122 8.03 -1.35 -12.34
C TRP A 122 7.70 -1.96 -13.70
N SER A 123 7.02 -3.11 -13.71
CA SER A 123 6.69 -3.82 -14.96
C SER A 123 5.51 -3.20 -15.73
N TYR A 124 4.58 -2.53 -15.05
CA TYR A 124 3.48 -1.81 -15.70
C TYR A 124 3.92 -0.44 -16.24
N GLN A 125 4.52 0.40 -15.40
CA GLN A 125 5.02 1.72 -15.78
C GLN A 125 6.21 2.09 -14.87
N PRO A 126 7.47 1.93 -15.34
CA PRO A 126 8.66 2.05 -14.51
C PRO A 126 8.67 3.30 -13.64
N ASN A 127 8.25 4.46 -14.15
CA ASN A 127 8.23 5.72 -13.38
C ASN A 127 7.37 5.69 -12.10
N LEU A 128 6.53 4.67 -11.89
CA LEU A 128 5.66 4.51 -10.73
C LEU A 128 6.23 3.63 -9.61
N TRP A 129 7.39 2.98 -9.81
CA TRP A 129 7.99 2.10 -8.79
C TRP A 129 8.29 2.84 -7.48
N MET A 130 8.80 4.09 -7.57
CA MET A 130 9.13 4.90 -6.40
C MET A 130 7.88 5.43 -5.69
N PRO A 131 6.88 6.01 -6.39
CA PRO A 131 5.57 6.27 -5.80
C PRO A 131 4.97 5.06 -5.06
N ALA A 132 5.04 3.87 -5.67
CA ALA A 132 4.54 2.63 -5.06
C ALA A 132 5.32 2.23 -3.80
N LEU A 133 6.66 2.35 -3.84
CA LEU A 133 7.52 2.09 -2.69
C LEU A 133 7.26 3.07 -1.55
N ILE A 134 7.08 4.36 -1.84
CA ILE A 134 6.78 5.39 -0.84
C ILE A 134 5.42 5.13 -0.20
N GLY A 135 4.39 4.84 -1.00
CA GLY A 135 3.05 4.55 -0.50
C GLY A 135 3.03 3.31 0.40
N TYR A 136 3.47 2.16 -0.12
CA TYR A 136 3.47 0.91 0.65
C TYR A 136 4.48 0.93 1.81
N GLY A 137 5.67 1.47 1.58
CA GLY A 137 6.73 1.55 2.58
C GLY A 137 6.36 2.44 3.76
N SER A 138 5.73 3.60 3.51
CA SER A 138 5.22 4.45 4.59
C SER A 138 4.09 3.78 5.37
N HIS A 139 3.23 2.99 4.72
CA HIS A 139 2.24 2.17 5.41
C HIS A 139 2.91 1.22 6.41
N LEU A 140 3.88 0.45 5.95
CA LEU A 140 4.61 -0.52 6.76
C LEU A 140 5.38 0.16 7.90
N ALA A 141 6.00 1.31 7.64
CA ALA A 141 6.72 2.08 8.64
C ALA A 141 5.79 2.60 9.75
N LEU A 142 4.61 3.11 9.38
CA LEU A 142 3.62 3.56 10.36
C LEU A 142 3.06 2.41 11.18
N ASP A 143 2.82 1.26 10.56
CA ASP A 143 2.41 0.07 11.29
C ASP A 143 3.50 -0.43 12.23
N PHE A 144 4.77 -0.43 11.82
CA PHE A 144 5.89 -0.78 12.69
C PHE A 144 6.01 0.14 13.93
N ILE A 145 5.67 1.42 13.75
CA ILE A 145 5.72 2.42 14.82
C ILE A 145 4.46 2.38 15.69
N SER A 146 3.29 2.06 15.15
CA SER A 146 2.03 2.05 15.92
C SER A 146 1.67 0.68 16.51
N GLU A 147 2.17 -0.40 15.92
CA GLU A 147 1.82 -1.77 16.25
C GLU A 147 2.96 -2.74 15.93
N LYS A 148 2.75 -4.04 16.13
CA LYS A 148 3.73 -5.08 15.83
C LYS A 148 3.28 -5.88 14.61
N ILE A 149 4.10 -5.89 13.57
CA ILE A 149 3.81 -6.53 12.27
C ILE A 149 4.81 -7.64 11.94
N ALA A 150 4.36 -8.64 11.18
CA ALA A 150 5.19 -9.75 10.73
C ALA A 150 5.90 -9.41 9.42
N LEU A 151 7.00 -8.65 9.50
CA LEU A 151 7.75 -8.15 8.33
C LEU A 151 8.17 -9.25 7.33
N PHE A 152 8.43 -10.46 7.83
CA PHE A 152 8.90 -11.60 7.04
C PHE A 152 7.79 -12.61 6.73
N SER A 153 6.52 -12.26 6.89
CA SER A 153 5.42 -13.13 6.45
C SER A 153 5.49 -13.36 4.93
N PRO A 154 5.24 -14.59 4.43
CA PRO A 154 4.77 -15.79 5.15
C PRO A 154 5.90 -16.69 5.69
N LEU A 155 7.17 -16.30 5.53
CA LEU A 155 8.33 -17.11 5.94
C LEU A 155 8.49 -17.15 7.47
N SER A 156 8.05 -16.11 8.18
CA SER A 156 8.03 -16.07 9.64
C SER A 156 6.82 -15.31 10.16
N SER A 157 6.21 -15.82 11.23
CA SER A 157 5.13 -15.14 11.97
C SER A 157 5.64 -14.22 13.08
N ARG A 158 6.98 -14.08 13.23
CA ARG A 158 7.56 -13.22 14.27
C ARG A 158 7.21 -11.75 14.00
N ARG A 159 6.67 -11.08 15.02
CA ARG A 159 6.23 -9.68 14.92
C ARG A 159 7.29 -8.72 15.46
N PHE A 160 7.46 -7.60 14.77
CA PHE A 160 8.41 -6.53 15.09
C PHE A 160 7.67 -5.19 15.16
N GLY A 161 8.10 -4.30 16.06
CA GLY A 161 7.53 -2.95 16.20
C GLY A 161 7.85 -2.31 17.54
N VAL A 162 7.74 -0.98 17.62
CA VAL A 162 8.14 -0.14 18.77
C VAL A 162 6.93 0.45 19.52
N THR A 163 5.74 0.48 18.90
CA THR A 163 4.47 0.94 19.51
C THR A 163 4.58 2.32 20.22
N LEU A 164 4.96 3.35 19.47
CA LEU A 164 5.03 4.74 19.93
C LEU A 164 3.65 5.42 20.02
N PHE A 165 2.71 5.06 19.13
CA PHE A 165 1.38 5.67 19.05
C PHE A 165 0.29 4.61 19.06
N GLN A 166 -0.79 4.88 19.78
CA GLN A 166 -2.00 4.04 19.73
C GLN A 166 -2.87 4.43 18.53
N THR A 167 -3.34 3.43 17.79
CA THR A 167 -4.24 3.64 16.65
C THR A 167 -5.53 4.34 17.07
N GLY A 168 -5.89 5.41 16.36
CA GLY A 168 -7.06 6.25 16.61
C GLY A 168 -6.90 7.29 17.72
N SER A 169 -5.75 7.31 18.40
CA SER A 169 -5.49 8.25 19.50
C SER A 169 -5.45 9.70 19.05
N THR A 170 -5.70 10.62 19.98
CA THR A 170 -5.56 12.06 19.74
C THR A 170 -4.13 12.42 19.31
N ALA A 171 -3.13 11.73 19.86
CA ALA A 171 -1.72 11.91 19.48
C ALA A 171 -1.46 11.53 18.02
N GLU A 172 -2.00 10.40 17.52
CA GLU A 172 -1.91 10.05 16.10
C GLU A 172 -2.53 11.15 15.23
N ARG A 173 -3.74 11.61 15.58
CA ARG A 173 -4.45 12.62 14.79
C ARG A 173 -3.70 13.95 14.75
N LEU A 174 -3.27 14.48 15.89
CA LEU A 174 -2.65 15.80 15.96
C LEU A 174 -1.20 15.80 15.48
N ILE A 175 -0.40 14.81 15.89
CA ILE A 175 1.03 14.82 15.62
C ILE A 175 1.32 14.21 14.25
N VAL A 176 0.75 13.05 13.95
CA VAL A 176 1.08 12.31 12.72
C VAL A 176 0.24 12.83 11.55
N GLN A 177 -1.08 12.82 11.68
CA GLN A 177 -1.97 13.18 10.57
C GLN A 177 -1.92 14.68 10.26
N TRP A 178 -2.22 15.55 11.24
CA TRP A 178 -2.15 17.00 11.03
C TRP A 178 -0.73 17.47 10.77
N GLY A 179 0.27 16.92 11.49
CA GLY A 179 1.67 17.22 11.23
C GLY A 179 2.08 16.93 9.78
N ALA A 180 1.67 15.79 9.21
CA ALA A 180 1.92 15.46 7.81
C ALA A 180 1.24 16.44 6.84
N ILE A 181 0.01 16.86 7.13
CA ILE A 181 -0.72 17.86 6.32
C ILE A 181 0.00 19.20 6.34
N PHE A 182 0.33 19.71 7.54
CA PHE A 182 1.06 20.97 7.70
C PHE A 182 2.41 20.92 7.02
N TYR A 183 3.15 19.84 7.20
CA TYR A 183 4.44 19.64 6.56
C TYR A 183 4.33 19.62 5.04
N THR A 184 3.33 18.94 4.47
CA THR A 184 3.08 18.92 3.01
C THR A 184 2.81 20.33 2.48
N ALA A 185 1.96 21.09 3.16
CA ALA A 185 1.67 22.48 2.78
C ALA A 185 2.94 23.34 2.86
N TRP A 186 3.70 23.20 3.94
CA TRP A 186 4.95 23.93 4.16
C TRP A 186 5.98 23.65 3.07
N ILE A 187 6.30 22.39 2.78
CA ILE A 187 7.29 22.05 1.75
C ILE A 187 6.84 22.51 0.37
N THR A 188 5.54 22.44 0.08
CA THR A 188 5.00 22.91 -1.19
C THR A 188 5.23 24.41 -1.31
N ILE A 189 4.81 25.20 -0.32
CA ILE A 189 5.02 26.66 -0.31
C ILE A 189 6.51 26.99 -0.45
N GLN A 190 7.37 26.37 0.36
CA GLN A 190 8.82 26.63 0.32
C GLN A 190 9.42 26.32 -1.04
N SER A 191 9.00 25.23 -1.69
CA SER A 191 9.54 24.80 -2.99
C SER A 191 9.26 25.80 -4.14
N TYR A 192 8.26 26.66 -4.00
CA TYR A 192 7.93 27.71 -4.99
C TYR A 192 8.41 29.10 -4.57
N LEU A 193 8.79 29.31 -3.30
CA LEU A 193 9.39 30.55 -2.83
C LEU A 193 10.90 30.59 -3.02
N SER A 194 11.55 29.43 -3.16
CA SER A 194 13.01 29.30 -3.34
C SER A 194 13.47 29.27 -4.80
N ILE A 195 12.56 29.53 -5.75
CA ILE A 195 12.82 29.69 -7.18
C ILE A 195 12.84 31.19 -7.51
#